data_AF-A0A430QEK8-F1
#
_entry.id   AF-A0A430QEK8-F1
#
_cell.length_a   1.000
_cell.length_b   1.000
_cell.length_c   1.000
_cell.angle_alpha   90.00
_cell.angle_beta   90.00
_cell.angle_gamma   90.00
#
_symmetry.space_group_name_H-M   'P 1'
#
loop_
_entity.id
_entity.type
_entity.pdbx_description
1 polymer ?
#
loop_
_entity_poly.entity_id
_entity_poly.type
_entity_poly.pdbx_seq_one_letter_code
_entity_poly.pdbx_strand_id
1 'polypeptide(L)'
;MFFAPTILKLVNSGYDVDLLCFTTGNYGGVGHERKRELDVAMKKLGIRRSTIIDSDTFEDGPSSFWPTEELIDIVCQTCHKFRSRSVVTFDEFGVSGHRNHCVLAKVLKKACRDQLIPQLFVLQSVSILRKYCFLIDLFFSILLKENFICSPFRLLYVPYFSMISHKSQLVWFRWLYMYFSVYMYKNCIVRYERYS
;
A
#
# COMPACT_ATOMS: atom_id res chain seq x y z
N MET A 1 -7.25 -0.63 -1.30
CA MET A 1 -7.11 -1.13 -2.67
C MET A 1 -5.94 -2.09 -2.83
N PHE A 2 -4.69 -1.61 -2.82
CA PHE A 2 -3.53 -2.45 -3.22
C PHE A 2 -3.15 -3.52 -2.20
N PHE A 3 -3.08 -3.14 -0.93
CA PHE A 3 -2.54 -4.00 0.14
C PHE A 3 -3.60 -4.76 0.93
N ALA A 4 -4.88 -4.68 0.54
CA ALA A 4 -5.95 -5.25 1.33
C ALA A 4 -5.77 -6.77 1.60
N PRO A 5 -5.34 -7.60 0.63
CA PRO A 5 -5.00 -9.01 0.89
C PRO A 5 -3.94 -9.19 1.97
N THR A 6 -2.84 -8.44 1.89
CA THR A 6 -1.74 -8.50 2.86
C THR A 6 -2.20 -8.05 4.25
N ILE A 7 -2.89 -6.92 4.33
CA ILE A 7 -3.38 -6.35 5.60
C ILE A 7 -4.33 -7.34 6.29
N LEU A 8 -5.33 -7.85 5.56
CA LEU A 8 -6.32 -8.77 6.12
C LEU A 8 -5.70 -10.10 6.54
N LYS A 9 -4.72 -10.61 5.79
CA LYS A 9 -3.99 -11.82 6.17
C LYS A 9 -3.23 -11.61 7.48
N LEU A 10 -2.49 -10.51 7.61
CA LEU A 10 -1.71 -10.19 8.81
C LEU A 10 -2.61 -10.02 10.04
N VAL A 11 -3.66 -9.19 9.92
CA VAL A 11 -4.63 -8.96 11.00
C VAL A 11 -5.29 -10.27 11.42
N ASN A 12 -5.76 -11.09 10.47
CA ASN A 12 -6.37 -12.38 10.75
C ASN A 12 -5.38 -13.39 11.39
N SER A 13 -4.08 -13.19 11.20
CA SER A 13 -3.02 -13.98 11.84
C SER A 13 -2.58 -13.42 13.20
N GLY A 14 -3.27 -12.39 13.73
CA GLY A 14 -3.00 -11.81 15.04
C GLY A 14 -1.85 -10.80 15.06
N TYR A 15 -1.40 -10.32 13.90
CA TYR A 15 -0.39 -9.27 13.83
C TYR A 15 -1.04 -7.89 13.90
N ASP A 16 -0.40 -6.98 14.63
CA ASP A 16 -0.72 -5.56 14.57
C ASP A 16 -0.29 -4.97 13.22
N VAL A 17 -1.22 -4.28 12.56
CA VAL A 17 -0.94 -3.53 11.33
C VAL A 17 -1.25 -2.05 11.56
N ASP A 18 -0.25 -1.20 11.33
CA ASP A 18 -0.35 0.27 11.47
C ASP A 18 -0.10 0.94 10.10
N LEU A 19 -0.62 2.14 9.87
CA LEU A 19 -0.50 2.87 8.59
C LEU A 19 0.29 4.18 8.73
N LEU A 20 1.31 4.38 7.90
CA LEU A 20 1.85 5.70 7.58
C LEU A 20 1.37 6.12 6.19
N CYS A 21 0.68 7.25 6.11
CA CYS A 21 0.23 7.84 4.85
C CYS A 21 0.92 9.18 4.65
N PHE A 22 1.63 9.34 3.54
CA PHE A 22 2.47 10.53 3.28
C PHE A 22 1.73 11.75 2.77
N THR A 23 0.48 11.59 2.33
CA THR A 23 -0.33 12.69 1.83
C THR A 23 -1.76 12.54 2.33
N THR A 24 -2.48 13.65 2.42
CA THR A 24 -3.94 13.63 2.60
C THR A 24 -4.67 13.37 1.28
N GLY A 25 -3.95 13.20 0.17
CA GLY A 25 -4.53 13.10 -1.17
C GLY A 25 -5.19 14.41 -1.62
N ASN A 26 -4.65 15.57 -1.23
CA ASN A 26 -5.30 16.87 -1.42
C ASN A 26 -5.15 17.48 -2.83
N TYR A 27 -4.70 16.72 -3.84
CA TYR A 27 -4.51 17.25 -5.19
C TYR A 27 -5.78 17.91 -5.78
N GLY A 28 -6.96 17.38 -5.44
CA GLY A 28 -8.25 17.95 -5.85
C GLY A 28 -8.92 18.85 -4.81
N GLY A 29 -8.21 19.30 -3.77
CA GLY A 29 -8.75 20.15 -2.71
C GLY A 29 -9.66 19.45 -1.69
N VAL A 30 -9.73 18.11 -1.73
CA VAL A 30 -10.63 17.27 -0.91
C VAL A 30 -9.87 16.40 0.11
N GLY A 31 -8.67 16.81 0.53
CA GLY A 31 -7.80 16.04 1.43
C GLY A 31 -8.41 15.80 2.81
N HIS A 32 -9.14 16.77 3.35
CA HIS A 32 -9.83 16.63 4.62
C HIS A 32 -10.97 15.58 4.58
N GLU A 33 -11.71 15.50 3.47
CA GLU A 33 -12.71 14.44 3.26
C GLU A 33 -12.02 13.07 3.14
N ARG A 34 -10.97 12.98 2.31
CA ARG A 34 -10.18 11.75 2.10
C ARG A 34 -9.59 11.19 3.37
N LYS A 35 -9.15 12.05 4.30
CA LYS A 35 -8.66 11.67 5.62
C LYS A 35 -9.74 10.97 6.44
N ARG A 36 -10.96 11.55 6.50
CA ARG A 36 -12.09 10.95 7.22
C ARG A 36 -12.53 9.62 6.60
N GLU A 37 -12.55 9.54 5.28
CA GLU A 37 -12.84 8.30 4.56
C GLU A 37 -11.79 7.22 4.84
N LEU A 38 -10.51 7.61 4.92
CA LEU A 38 -9.40 6.72 5.26
C LEU A 38 -9.56 6.14 6.65
N ASP A 39 -9.96 6.95 7.63
CA ASP A 39 -10.23 6.48 8.99
C ASP A 39 -11.31 5.40 9.03
N VAL A 40 -12.36 5.53 8.22
CA VAL A 40 -13.42 4.51 8.10
C VAL A 40 -12.90 3.24 7.44
N ALA A 41 -12.14 3.36 6.35
CA ALA A 41 -11.57 2.21 5.65
C ALA A 41 -10.54 1.45 6.49
N MET A 42 -9.70 2.16 7.26
CA MET A 42 -8.73 1.57 8.16
C MET A 42 -9.39 0.71 9.24
N LYS A 43 -10.47 1.19 9.85
CA LYS A 43 -11.25 0.43 10.84
C LYS A 43 -11.81 -0.86 10.25
N LYS A 44 -12.31 -0.81 9.01
CA LYS A 44 -12.81 -2.01 8.30
C LYS A 44 -11.72 -3.03 8.02
N LEU A 45 -10.52 -2.58 7.69
CA LEU A 45 -9.35 -3.43 7.43
C LEU A 45 -8.68 -3.98 8.70
N GLY A 46 -9.09 -3.51 9.88
CA GLY A 46 -8.46 -3.88 11.15
C GLY A 46 -7.09 -3.22 11.38
N ILE A 47 -6.83 -2.08 10.74
CA ILE A 47 -5.62 -1.29 10.98
C ILE A 47 -5.76 -0.62 12.35
N ARG A 48 -4.77 -0.82 13.22
CA ARG A 48 -4.82 -0.44 14.63
C ARG A 48 -4.69 1.07 14.85
N ARG A 49 -3.74 1.72 14.16
CA ARG A 49 -3.47 3.16 14.25
C ARG A 49 -2.82 3.68 12.98
N SER A 50 -2.82 5.01 12.83
CA SER A 50 -2.21 5.67 11.69
C SER A 50 -1.48 6.96 12.04
N THR A 51 -0.57 7.36 11.16
CA THR A 51 -0.03 8.71 11.04
C THR A 51 -0.28 9.16 9.60
N ILE A 52 -0.95 10.30 9.42
CA ILE A 52 -1.20 10.90 8.10
C ILE A 52 -0.46 12.22 8.06
N ILE A 53 0.47 12.35 7.13
CA ILE A 53 1.26 13.56 6.93
C ILE A 53 0.41 14.56 6.15
N ASP A 54 0.26 15.74 6.75
CA ASP A 54 -0.46 16.88 6.21
C ASP A 54 0.54 18.04 6.18
N SER A 55 1.32 18.08 5.10
CA SER A 55 2.42 19.03 4.92
C SER A 55 2.53 19.39 3.44
N ASP A 56 2.79 20.67 3.17
CA ASP A 56 3.05 21.19 1.83
C ASP A 56 4.37 20.63 1.25
N THR A 57 5.23 20.02 2.07
CA THR A 57 6.44 19.33 1.61
C THR A 57 6.12 18.08 0.79
N PHE A 58 5.01 17.39 1.08
CA PHE A 58 4.65 16.09 0.49
C PHE A 58 3.35 16.20 -0.31
N GLU A 59 3.33 17.05 -1.34
CA GLU A 59 2.16 17.20 -2.19
C GLU A 59 1.86 15.94 -3.02
N ASP A 60 0.56 15.67 -3.24
CA ASP A 60 0.07 14.50 -3.98
C ASP A 60 0.11 14.68 -5.51
N GLY A 61 0.54 15.84 -6.00
CA GLY A 61 0.54 16.19 -7.43
C GLY A 61 1.63 15.47 -8.26
N PRO A 62 1.43 15.32 -9.59
CA PRO A 62 2.35 14.59 -10.47
C PRO A 62 3.73 15.26 -10.62
N SER A 63 3.83 16.54 -10.29
CA SER A 63 5.07 17.34 -10.35
C SER A 63 5.78 17.45 -8.99
N SER A 64 5.24 16.87 -7.92
CA SER A 64 5.77 17.07 -6.57
C SER A 64 7.17 16.48 -6.38
N PHE A 65 8.00 17.20 -5.63
CA PHE A 65 9.32 16.77 -5.23
C PHE A 65 9.31 16.50 -3.73
N TRP A 66 9.61 15.27 -3.34
CA TRP A 66 9.63 14.88 -1.93
C TRP A 66 11.08 14.83 -1.43
N PRO A 67 11.47 15.67 -0.46
CA PRO A 67 12.81 15.65 0.11
C PRO A 67 13.11 14.29 0.72
N THR A 68 14.23 13.69 0.29
CA THR A 68 14.57 12.31 0.67
C THR A 68 14.91 12.20 2.16
N GLU A 69 15.65 13.15 2.71
CA GLU A 69 16.08 13.13 4.12
C GLU A 69 14.90 13.25 5.07
N GLU A 70 14.02 14.24 4.86
CA GLU A 70 12.81 14.41 5.67
C GLU A 70 11.86 13.20 5.57
N LEU A 71 11.74 12.60 4.38
CA LEU A 71 10.96 11.37 4.19
C LEU A 71 11.49 10.23 5.06
N ILE A 72 12.82 10.03 5.06
CA ILE A 72 13.49 9.00 5.85
C ILE A 72 13.25 9.27 7.34
N ASP A 73 13.44 10.51 7.78
CA ASP A 73 13.25 10.91 9.18
C ASP A 73 11.83 10.62 9.66
N ILE A 74 10.81 10.99 8.86
CA ILE A 74 9.41 10.70 9.18
C ILE A 74 9.17 9.19 9.28
N VAL A 75 9.72 8.38 8.38
CA VAL A 75 9.57 6.92 8.44
C VAL A 75 10.27 6.35 9.67
N CYS A 76 11.50 6.77 9.96
CA CYS A 76 12.27 6.32 11.12
C CYS A 76 11.53 6.65 12.42
N GLN A 77 11.08 7.90 12.59
CA GLN A 77 10.30 8.33 13.74
C GLN A 77 8.99 7.54 13.86
N THR A 78 8.30 7.30 12.74
CA THR A 78 7.05 6.52 12.74
C THR A 78 7.30 5.06 13.08
N CYS A 79 8.36 4.44 12.56
CA CYS A 79 8.76 3.07 12.91
C CYS A 79 9.06 2.95 14.40
N HIS A 80 9.77 3.93 14.98
CA HIS A 80 10.04 3.97 16.41
C HIS A 80 8.75 4.12 17.23
N LYS A 81 7.89 5.10 16.89
CA LYS A 81 6.59 5.36 17.51
C LYS A 81 5.68 4.13 17.49
N PHE A 82 5.67 3.40 16.38
CA PHE A 82 4.83 2.21 16.21
C PHE A 82 5.50 0.91 16.68
N ARG A 83 6.79 0.96 17.05
CA ARG A 83 7.62 -0.22 17.36
C ARG A 83 7.59 -1.25 16.22
N SER A 84 7.66 -0.75 14.98
CA SER A 84 7.55 -1.55 13.77
C SER A 84 8.71 -2.55 13.67
N ARG A 85 8.40 -3.81 13.38
CA ARG A 85 9.41 -4.85 13.05
C ARG A 85 9.69 -4.97 11.55
N SER A 86 8.73 -4.53 10.75
CA SER A 86 8.77 -4.58 9.29
C SER A 86 8.04 -3.39 8.71
N VAL A 87 8.47 -2.95 7.53
CA VAL A 87 7.82 -1.95 6.68
C VAL A 87 7.37 -2.65 5.40
N VAL A 88 6.12 -2.43 5.00
CA VAL A 88 5.57 -2.93 3.72
C VAL A 88 5.24 -1.72 2.85
N THR A 89 5.73 -1.70 1.62
CA THR A 89 5.52 -0.59 0.67
C THR A 89 5.43 -1.09 -0.77
N PHE A 90 5.35 -0.18 -1.74
CA PHE A 90 5.39 -0.49 -3.16
C PHE A 90 6.82 -0.83 -3.62
N ASP A 91 6.95 -1.53 -4.74
CA ASP A 91 8.23 -1.61 -5.44
C ASP A 91 8.51 -0.35 -6.28
N GLU A 92 9.65 -0.35 -7.00
CA GLU A 92 10.12 0.79 -7.80
C GLU A 92 9.21 1.15 -8.98
N PHE A 93 8.31 0.25 -9.37
CA PHE A 93 7.34 0.47 -10.43
C PHE A 93 6.01 1.03 -9.91
N GLY A 94 5.80 1.07 -8.59
CA GLY A 94 4.69 1.80 -7.99
C GLY A 94 3.29 1.34 -8.43
N VAL A 95 3.14 0.06 -8.76
CA VAL A 95 1.97 -0.60 -9.38
C VAL A 95 1.69 -0.15 -10.81
N SER A 96 1.60 1.15 -11.04
CA SER A 96 1.25 1.75 -12.35
C SER A 96 2.17 2.91 -12.72
N GLY A 97 3.38 2.97 -12.14
CA GLY A 97 4.31 4.08 -12.33
C GLY A 97 3.93 5.35 -11.57
N HIS A 98 3.10 5.24 -10.52
CA HIS A 98 2.70 6.43 -9.76
C HIS A 98 3.91 7.03 -9.05
N ARG A 99 4.25 8.30 -9.37
CA ARG A 99 5.46 8.97 -8.90
C ARG A 99 5.67 8.87 -7.39
N ASN A 100 4.64 9.16 -6.59
CA ASN A 100 4.72 9.09 -5.12
C ASN A 100 5.08 7.67 -4.62
N HIS A 101 4.55 6.63 -5.27
CA HIS A 101 4.88 5.25 -4.92
C HIS A 101 6.33 4.92 -5.30
N CYS A 102 6.75 5.32 -6.51
CA CYS A 102 8.11 5.05 -6.99
C CYS A 102 9.18 5.77 -6.16
N VAL A 103 8.93 7.03 -5.78
CA VAL A 103 9.82 7.81 -4.91
C VAL A 103 9.90 7.15 -3.54
N LEU A 104 8.77 6.83 -2.92
CA LEU A 104 8.75 6.16 -1.62
C LEU A 104 9.48 4.82 -1.65
N ALA A 105 9.31 4.02 -2.69
CA ALA A 105 10.00 2.75 -2.86
C ALA A 105 11.53 2.93 -2.93
N LYS A 106 12.02 3.88 -3.75
CA LYS A 106 13.45 4.18 -3.88
C LYS A 106 14.06 4.64 -2.57
N VAL A 107 13.39 5.56 -1.87
CA VAL A 107 13.88 6.12 -0.60
C VAL A 107 13.91 5.03 0.48
N LEU A 108 12.88 4.20 0.60
CA LEU A 108 12.84 3.14 1.61
C LEU A 108 13.85 2.01 1.33
N LYS A 109 14.14 1.70 0.07
CA LYS A 109 15.23 0.77 -0.27
C LYS A 109 16.57 1.31 0.22
N LYS A 110 16.87 2.59 -0.02
CA LYS A 110 18.08 3.25 0.49
C LYS A 110 18.11 3.21 2.02
N ALA A 111 17.04 3.62 2.69
CA ALA A 111 16.96 3.59 4.16
C ALA A 111 17.13 2.18 4.74
N CYS A 112 16.63 1.14 4.06
CA CYS A 112 16.81 -0.26 4.49
C CYS A 112 18.26 -0.74 4.31
N ARG A 113 18.92 -0.34 3.22
CA ARG A 113 20.34 -0.61 2.96
C ARG A 113 21.22 0.06 4.02
N ASP A 114 20.92 1.31 4.34
CA ASP A 114 21.60 2.13 5.34
C ASP A 114 21.20 1.75 6.78
N GLN A 115 20.35 0.72 6.95
CA GLN A 115 19.90 0.17 8.23
C GLN A 115 19.13 1.15 9.13
N LEU A 116 18.56 2.20 8.54
CA LEU A 116 17.78 3.22 9.25
C LEU A 116 16.37 2.73 9.60
N ILE A 117 15.85 1.79 8.83
CA ILE A 117 14.52 1.19 9.04
C ILE A 117 14.59 -0.32 9.27
N PRO A 118 13.54 -0.93 9.85
CA PRO A 118 13.42 -2.38 9.98
C PRO A 118 13.35 -3.13 8.65
N GLN A 119 13.01 -4.41 8.68
CA GLN A 119 12.90 -5.24 7.48
C GLN A 119 11.92 -4.63 6.47
N LEU A 120 12.37 -4.50 5.22
CA LEU A 120 11.55 -3.96 4.14
C LEU A 120 10.96 -5.09 3.29
N PHE A 121 9.65 -4.99 3.05
CA PHE A 121 8.92 -5.83 2.12
C PHE A 121 8.25 -4.96 1.08
N VAL A 122 8.23 -5.42 -0.17
CA VAL A 122 7.65 -4.67 -1.29
C VAL A 122 6.58 -5.49 -2.00
N LEU A 123 5.50 -4.81 -2.39
CA LEU A 123 4.49 -5.34 -3.29
C LEU A 123 5.02 -5.31 -4.72
N GLN A 124 5.11 -6.49 -5.33
CA GLN A 124 5.56 -6.61 -6.72
C GLN A 124 4.53 -6.04 -7.69
N SER A 125 5.00 -5.17 -8.58
CA SER A 125 4.24 -4.65 -9.69
C SER A 125 4.16 -5.69 -10.82
N VAL A 126 2.95 -6.00 -11.26
CA VAL A 126 2.69 -6.87 -12.40
C VAL A 126 2.37 -6.09 -13.69
N SER A 127 2.60 -6.72 -14.84
CA SER A 127 2.23 -6.17 -16.16
C SER A 127 0.74 -5.83 -16.23
N ILE A 128 0.36 -4.89 -17.10
CA ILE A 128 -1.03 -4.43 -17.23
C ILE A 128 -1.99 -5.58 -17.57
N LEU A 129 -1.58 -6.51 -18.44
CA LEU A 129 -2.38 -7.69 -18.80
C LEU A 129 -2.62 -8.56 -17.57
N ARG A 130 -1.55 -8.90 -16.84
CA ARG A 130 -1.65 -9.69 -15.60
C ARG A 130 -2.51 -8.97 -14.57
N LYS A 131 -2.36 -7.65 -14.44
CA LYS A 131 -3.02 -6.80 -13.45
C LYS A 131 -4.54 -6.88 -13.50
N TYR A 132 -5.16 -7.03 -14.68
CA TYR A 132 -6.62 -6.99 -14.84
C TYR A 132 -7.24 -8.35 -15.22
N CYS A 133 -6.47 -9.44 -15.12
CA CYS A 133 -6.92 -10.79 -15.45
C CYS A 133 -6.86 -11.71 -14.22
N PHE A 134 -7.49 -11.35 -13.10
CA PHE A 134 -7.25 -12.02 -11.82
C PHE A 134 -7.55 -13.52 -11.81
N LEU A 135 -8.59 -14.00 -12.49
CA LEU A 135 -8.92 -15.44 -12.54
C LEU A 135 -7.81 -16.23 -13.24
N ILE A 136 -7.34 -15.71 -14.37
CA ILE A 136 -6.25 -16.30 -15.16
C ILE A 136 -4.95 -16.25 -14.35
N ASP A 137 -4.64 -15.09 -13.78
CA ASP A 137 -3.45 -14.87 -12.96
C ASP A 137 -3.44 -15.78 -11.71
N LEU A 138 -4.59 -15.97 -11.05
CA LEU A 138 -4.70 -16.88 -9.91
C LEU A 138 -4.44 -18.33 -10.33
N PHE A 139 -5.02 -18.77 -11.45
CA PHE A 139 -4.79 -20.12 -11.98
C PHE A 139 -3.31 -20.36 -12.26
N PHE A 140 -2.64 -19.45 -12.97
CA PHE A 140 -1.22 -19.57 -13.27
C PHE A 140 -0.34 -19.47 -12.02
N SER A 141 -0.65 -18.60 -11.06
CA SER A 141 0.12 -18.52 -9.81
C SER A 141 0.04 -19.80 -9.00
N ILE A 142 -1.11 -20.48 -8.97
CA ILE A 142 -1.25 -21.80 -8.34
C ILE A 142 -0.44 -22.85 -9.12
N LEU A 143 -0.61 -22.89 -10.44
CA LEU A 143 0.08 -23.84 -11.32
C LEU A 143 1.60 -23.71 -11.22
N LEU A 144 2.11 -22.49 -11.19
CA LEU A 144 3.53 -22.15 -11.11
C LEU A 144 4.06 -22.10 -9.66
N LYS A 145 3.22 -22.40 -8.66
CA LYS A 145 3.57 -22.38 -7.23
C LYS A 145 4.22 -21.06 -6.79
N GLU A 146 3.73 -19.94 -7.30
CA GLU A 146 4.21 -18.63 -6.88
C GLU A 146 3.86 -18.37 -5.41
N ASN A 147 4.74 -17.68 -4.69
CA ASN A 147 4.47 -17.25 -3.32
C ASN A 147 3.58 -15.99 -3.33
N PHE A 148 2.32 -16.14 -2.94
CA PHE A 148 1.37 -15.04 -2.87
C PHE A 148 0.50 -15.10 -1.62
N ILE A 149 -0.07 -13.95 -1.27
CA ILE A 149 -0.99 -13.74 -0.16
C ILE A 149 -2.37 -13.43 -0.70
N CYS A 150 -3.37 -14.21 -0.32
CA CYS A 150 -4.78 -13.90 -0.55
C CYS A 150 -5.47 -13.46 0.74
N SER A 151 -6.49 -12.61 0.58
CA SER A 151 -7.45 -12.36 1.66
C SER A 151 -8.11 -13.68 2.10
N PRO A 152 -8.33 -13.91 3.40
CA PRO A 152 -9.17 -15.01 3.85
C PRO A 152 -10.53 -14.97 3.15
N PHE A 153 -11.07 -16.12 2.74
CA PHE A 153 -12.32 -16.19 1.96
C PHE A 153 -13.47 -15.42 2.64
N ARG A 154 -13.59 -15.56 3.97
CA ARG A 154 -14.59 -14.88 4.79
C ARG A 154 -14.46 -13.35 4.81
N LEU A 155 -13.31 -12.80 4.41
CA LEU A 155 -13.00 -11.37 4.42
C LEU A 155 -12.92 -10.77 3.01
N LEU A 156 -13.25 -11.53 1.95
CA LEU A 156 -13.15 -11.04 0.56
C LEU A 156 -14.04 -9.81 0.28
N TYR A 157 -15.10 -9.59 1.06
CA TYR A 157 -15.94 -8.40 0.94
C TYR A 157 -15.28 -7.14 1.54
N VAL A 158 -14.35 -7.28 2.49
CA VAL A 158 -13.80 -6.14 3.24
C VAL A 158 -13.07 -5.13 2.34
N PRO A 159 -12.21 -5.53 1.38
CA PRO A 159 -11.59 -4.59 0.45
C PRO A 159 -12.61 -3.74 -0.32
N TYR A 160 -13.74 -4.34 -0.71
CA TYR A 160 -14.81 -3.67 -1.45
C TYR A 160 -15.50 -2.61 -0.59
N PHE A 161 -15.97 -2.98 0.60
CA PHE A 161 -16.63 -2.03 1.51
C PHE A 161 -15.67 -0.94 2.00
N SER A 162 -14.38 -1.25 2.14
CA SER A 162 -13.36 -0.26 2.46
C SER A 162 -13.19 0.77 1.34
N MET A 163 -13.17 0.32 0.07
CA MET A 163 -13.15 1.22 -1.08
C MET A 163 -14.44 2.01 -1.25
N ILE A 164 -15.61 1.41 -1.01
CA ILE A 164 -16.93 2.09 -1.01
C ILE A 164 -17.00 3.20 0.05
N SER A 165 -16.26 3.05 1.14
CA SER A 165 -16.15 4.10 2.18
C SER A 165 -15.27 5.28 1.76
N HIS A 166 -14.47 5.12 0.69
CA HIS A 166 -13.63 6.14 0.07
C HIS A 166 -14.30 6.73 -1.17
N LYS A 167 -15.47 7.35 -0.99
CA LYS A 167 -16.30 7.86 -2.08
C LYS A 167 -15.56 8.89 -2.93
N SER A 168 -14.81 9.79 -2.31
CA SER A 168 -14.02 10.82 -3.00
C SER A 168 -12.89 10.27 -3.90
N GLN A 169 -12.57 8.99 -3.76
CA GLN A 169 -11.59 8.26 -4.59
C GLN A 169 -12.26 7.33 -5.60
N LEU A 170 -13.57 7.05 -5.49
CA LEU A 170 -14.32 6.11 -6.33
C LEU A 170 -14.84 6.71 -7.64
N VAL A 171 -13.92 7.18 -8.46
CA VAL A 171 -14.21 7.56 -9.86
C VAL A 171 -14.48 6.32 -10.73
N TRP A 172 -15.11 6.49 -11.89
CA TRP A 172 -15.65 5.40 -12.72
C TRP A 172 -14.65 4.24 -12.96
N PHE A 173 -13.38 4.52 -13.28
CA PHE A 173 -12.39 3.48 -13.57
C PHE A 173 -11.94 2.70 -12.33
N ARG A 174 -12.20 3.20 -11.10
CA ARG A 174 -11.93 2.44 -9.87
C ARG A 174 -12.86 1.26 -9.71
N TRP A 175 -14.08 1.34 -10.22
CA TRP A 175 -14.97 0.19 -10.24
C TRP A 175 -14.38 -0.95 -11.07
N LEU A 176 -13.87 -0.64 -12.28
CA LEU A 176 -13.16 -1.62 -13.10
C LEU A 176 -11.95 -2.19 -12.36
N TYR A 177 -11.17 -1.34 -11.68
CA TYR A 177 -10.05 -1.81 -10.87
C TYR A 177 -10.50 -2.76 -9.75
N MET A 178 -11.58 -2.45 -9.04
CA MET A 178 -12.08 -3.27 -7.94
C MET A 178 -12.46 -4.68 -8.39
N TYR A 179 -13.11 -4.81 -9.56
CA TYR A 179 -13.55 -6.11 -10.07
C TYR A 179 -12.42 -6.93 -10.68
N PHE A 180 -11.57 -6.29 -11.50
CA PHE A 180 -10.63 -7.00 -12.35
C PHE A 180 -9.21 -7.05 -11.80
N SER A 181 -8.85 -6.16 -10.87
CA SER A 181 -7.47 -6.07 -10.45
C SER A 181 -7.03 -7.20 -9.54
N VAL A 182 -5.89 -7.82 -9.86
CA VAL A 182 -5.25 -8.86 -9.03
C VAL A 182 -5.03 -8.39 -7.60
N TYR A 183 -4.69 -7.11 -7.39
CA TYR A 183 -4.36 -6.58 -6.08
C TYR A 183 -5.54 -6.51 -5.10
N MET A 184 -6.77 -6.61 -5.59
CA MET A 184 -7.96 -6.71 -4.74
C MET A 184 -8.08 -8.09 -4.07
N TYR A 185 -7.44 -9.11 -4.65
CA TYR A 185 -7.60 -10.51 -4.25
C TYR A 185 -6.29 -11.14 -3.77
N LYS A 186 -5.17 -10.75 -4.38
CA LYS A 186 -3.86 -11.37 -4.23
C LYS A 186 -2.75 -10.33 -4.18
N ASN A 187 -1.76 -10.53 -3.32
CA ASN A 187 -0.53 -9.75 -3.28
C ASN A 187 0.69 -10.68 -3.34
N CYS A 188 1.65 -10.36 -4.18
CA CYS A 188 2.98 -10.98 -4.15
C CYS A 188 3.90 -10.02 -3.39
N ILE A 189 4.26 -10.40 -2.16
CA ILE A 189 5.12 -9.61 -1.28
C ILE A 189 6.49 -10.26 -1.23
N VAL A 190 7.52 -9.51 -1.58
CA VAL A 190 8.91 -9.97 -1.51
C VAL A 190 9.69 -9.17 -0.48
N ARG A 191 10.59 -9.85 0.23
CA ARG A 191 11.53 -9.18 1.13
C ARG A 191 12.60 -8.51 0.28
N TYR A 192 12.89 -7.24 0.57
CA TYR A 192 14.04 -6.57 -0.03
C TYR A 192 15.33 -7.09 0.63
N GLU A 193 16.23 -7.62 -0.18
CA GLU A 193 17.53 -8.10 0.26
C GLU A 193 18.56 -6.96 0.19
N ARG A 194 19.38 -6.82 1.24
CA ARG A 194 20.29 -5.68 1.40
C ARG A 194 21.50 -5.70 0.46
N TYR A 195 21.77 -6.84 -0.19
CA TYR A 195 23.02 -7.12 -0.91
C TYR A 195 22.85 -7.46 -2.39
N SER A 196 21.68 -7.20 -2.98
CA SER A 196 21.46 -7.29 -4.43
C SER A 196 21.83 -6.01 -5.15
#